data_AF-A0A1F8GFE1-F1
#
_entry.id   AF-A0A1F8GFE1-F1
#
_cell.length_a   1.000
_cell.length_b   1.000
_cell.length_c   1.000
_cell.angle_alpha   90.00
_cell.angle_beta   90.00
_cell.angle_gamma   90.00
#
_symmetry.space_group_name_H-M   'P 1'
#
loop_
_entity.id
_entity.type
_entity.pdbx_description
1 polymer ?
#
loop_
_entity_poly.entity_id
_entity_poly.type
_entity_poly.pdbx_seq_one_letter_code
_entity_poly.pdbx_strand_id
1 'polypeptide(L)'
;MGQPISLAKLRVWKLMEFAGILPNKKRRVLLEELGRRFKENSLESDERRILAADKISPNNKRERMKFLRQELKAWEKRTAV
;
A
#
# COMPACT_ATOMS: atom_id res chain seq x y z
N MET A 1 19.00 13.36 -2.85
CA MET A 1 18.82 11.89 -2.75
C MET A 1 18.05 11.60 -1.46
N GLY A 2 16.83 11.09 -1.54
CA GLY A 2 16.02 10.77 -0.36
C GLY A 2 16.53 9.51 0.34
N GLN A 3 16.74 9.57 1.65
CA GLN A 3 17.14 8.40 2.44
C GLN A 3 16.08 7.29 2.28
N PRO A 4 16.48 6.01 2.11
CA PRO A 4 15.55 4.90 2.02
C PRO A 4 14.70 4.81 3.28
N ILE A 5 13.40 4.58 3.12
CA ILE A 5 12.48 4.40 4.25
C ILE A 5 12.89 3.13 4.99
N SER A 6 13.12 3.23 6.30
CA SER A 6 13.39 2.04 7.11
C SER A 6 12.23 1.05 7.06
N LEU A 7 12.52 -0.26 7.11
CA LEU A 7 11.50 -1.31 7.00
C LEU A 7 10.38 -1.17 8.06
N ALA A 8 10.73 -0.78 9.28
CA ALA A 8 9.75 -0.54 10.34
C ALA A 8 8.79 0.61 9.99
N LYS A 9 9.33 1.71 9.46
CA LYS A 9 8.54 2.87 9.03
C LYS A 9 7.63 2.54 7.85
N LEU A 10 8.14 1.73 6.91
CA LEU A 10 7.37 1.25 5.77
C LEU A 10 6.15 0.43 6.23
N ARG A 11 6.34 -0.55 7.13
CA ARG A 11 5.25 -1.38 7.67
C ARG A 11 4.15 -0.54 8.31
N VAL A 12 4.51 0.43 9.15
CA VAL A 12 3.53 1.34 9.78
C VAL A 12 2.76 2.12 8.72
N TRP A 13 3.44 2.63 7.70
CA TRP A 13 2.79 3.39 6.63
C TRP A 13 1.85 2.54 5.77
N LYS A 14 2.21 1.27 5.50
CA LYS A 14 1.31 0.31 4.84
C LYS A 14 0.01 0.17 5.65
N LEU A 15 0.11 -0.11 6.95
CA LEU A 15 -1.07 -0.24 7.83
C LEU A 15 -1.93 1.03 7.85
N MET A 16 -1.30 2.20 7.91
CA MET A 16 -2.02 3.48 7.87
C MET A 16 -2.75 3.72 6.54
N GLU A 17 -2.18 3.27 5.40
CA GLU A 17 -2.85 3.35 4.09
C GLU A 17 -4.06 2.41 4.05
N PHE A 18 -3.93 1.18 4.58
CA PHE A 18 -5.06 0.24 4.72
C PHE A 18 -6.17 0.81 5.61
N ALA A 19 -5.81 1.46 6.71
CA ALA A 19 -6.76 2.13 7.61
C ALA A 19 -7.33 3.43 7.00
N GLY A 20 -6.77 3.93 5.90
CA GLY A 20 -7.17 5.19 5.30
C GLY A 20 -6.86 6.38 6.20
N ILE A 21 -5.79 6.35 6.98
CA ILE A 21 -5.37 7.47 7.85
C ILE A 21 -4.01 8.04 7.44
N LEU A 22 -3.36 7.47 6.43
CA LEU A 22 -2.07 7.95 5.96
C LEU A 22 -2.21 9.35 5.29
N PRO A 23 -1.47 10.37 5.74
CA PRO A 23 -1.49 11.68 5.09
C PRO A 23 -0.95 11.61 3.66
N ASN A 24 -1.56 12.39 2.74
CA ASN A 24 -1.20 12.40 1.32
C ASN A 24 0.31 12.61 1.05
N LYS A 25 0.98 13.46 1.84
CA LYS A 25 2.45 13.67 1.71
C LYS A 25 3.23 12.37 1.96
N LYS A 26 2.92 11.64 3.04
CA LYS A 26 3.58 10.37 3.37
C LYS A 26 3.19 9.27 2.39
N ARG A 27 1.95 9.29 1.91
CA ARG A 27 1.45 8.37 0.89
C ARG A 27 2.22 8.46 -0.42
N ARG A 28 2.51 9.67 -0.91
CA ARG A 28 3.35 9.84 -2.12
C ARG A 28 4.72 9.19 -1.93
N VAL A 29 5.35 9.44 -0.78
CA VAL A 29 6.66 8.85 -0.44
C VAL A 29 6.58 7.33 -0.32
N LEU A 30 5.50 6.78 0.25
CA LEU A 30 5.23 5.34 0.28
C LEU A 30 5.14 4.77 -1.14
N LEU A 31 4.36 5.39 -2.02
CA LEU A 31 4.17 4.91 -3.39
C LEU A 31 5.46 4.99 -4.22
N GLU A 32 6.28 6.02 -4.04
CA GLU A 32 7.60 6.13 -4.68
C GLU A 32 8.53 5.00 -4.23
N GLU A 33 8.58 4.70 -2.93
CA GLU A 33 9.38 3.60 -2.37
C GLU A 33 8.88 2.24 -2.88
N LEU A 34 7.58 1.99 -2.89
CA LEU A 34 7.00 0.77 -3.45
C LEU A 34 7.23 0.67 -4.96
N GLY A 35 7.19 1.79 -5.69
CA GLY A 35 7.52 1.86 -7.11
C GLY A 35 8.98 1.51 -7.39
N ARG A 36 9.91 1.90 -6.51
CA ARG A 36 11.33 1.48 -6.59
C ARG A 36 11.45 -0.03 -6.35
N ARG A 37 10.84 -0.55 -5.29
CA ARG A 37 10.84 -1.98 -4.97
C ARG A 37 10.19 -2.84 -6.06
N PHE A 38 9.18 -2.31 -6.76
CA PHE A 38 8.58 -2.96 -7.93
C PHE A 38 9.62 -3.19 -9.02
N LYS A 39 10.43 -2.18 -9.34
CA LYS A 39 11.51 -2.29 -10.35
C LYS A 39 12.61 -3.27 -9.91
N GLU A 40 12.82 -3.39 -8.61
CA GLU A 40 13.76 -4.34 -8.00
C GLU A 40 13.17 -5.75 -7.80
N ASN A 41 11.93 -6.00 -8.24
CA ASN A 41 11.18 -7.25 -8.06
C ASN A 41 11.08 -7.74 -6.59
N SER A 42 11.18 -6.83 -5.62
CA SER A 42 11.23 -7.14 -4.18
C SER A 42 9.91 -6.94 -3.45
N LEU A 43 8.80 -6.80 -4.17
CA LEU A 43 7.49 -6.50 -3.55
C LEU A 43 6.80 -7.69 -2.91
N GLU A 44 6.34 -7.44 -1.68
CA GLU A 44 5.40 -8.27 -0.95
C GLU A 44 3.97 -8.18 -1.53
N SER A 45 3.09 -9.13 -1.18
CA SER A 45 1.73 -9.21 -1.71
C SER A 45 0.86 -8.00 -1.35
N ASP A 46 1.00 -7.48 -0.13
CA ASP A 46 0.29 -6.30 0.35
C ASP A 46 0.72 -5.01 -0.36
N GLU A 47 2.01 -4.88 -0.68
CA GLU A 47 2.56 -3.74 -1.41
C GLU A 47 2.02 -3.63 -2.83
N ARG A 48 1.87 -4.78 -3.50
CA ARG A 48 1.24 -4.85 -4.83
C ARG A 48 -0.21 -4.37 -4.79
N ARG A 49 -0.96 -4.72 -3.73
CA ARG A 49 -2.34 -4.27 -3.53
C ARG A 49 -2.44 -2.77 -3.30
N ILE A 50 -1.51 -2.19 -2.53
CA ILE A 50 -1.44 -0.73 -2.32
C ILE A 50 -1.20 0.00 -3.64
N LEU A 51 -0.25 -0.48 -4.46
CA LEU A 51 0.01 0.09 -5.78
C LEU A 51 -1.18 -0.07 -6.73
N ALA A 52 -1.86 -1.22 -6.71
CA ALA A 52 -3.05 -1.44 -7.51
C ALA A 52 -4.21 -0.50 -7.12
N ALA A 53 -4.43 -0.32 -5.82
CA ALA A 53 -5.44 0.60 -5.30
C ALA A 53 -5.18 2.04 -5.77
N ASP A 54 -3.91 2.47 -5.73
CA ASP A 54 -3.53 3.80 -6.23
C ASP A 54 -3.77 3.94 -7.74
N LYS A 55 -3.45 2.93 -8.55
CA LYS A 55 -3.71 2.95 -10.00
C LYS A 55 -5.19 3.07 -10.34
N ILE A 56 -6.06 2.39 -9.59
CA ILE A 56 -7.52 2.42 -9.80
C ILE A 56 -8.12 3.77 -9.37
N SER A 57 -7.61 4.36 -8.29
CA SER A 57 -8.21 5.55 -7.69
C SER A 57 -7.17 6.46 -7.04
N PRO A 58 -6.33 7.16 -7.82
CA PRO A 58 -5.17 7.89 -7.30
C PRO A 58 -5.58 9.04 -6.38
N ASN A 59 -6.68 9.71 -6.70
CA ASN A 59 -7.20 10.88 -5.97
C ASN A 59 -8.37 10.56 -5.04
N ASN A 60 -8.99 9.38 -5.15
CA ASN A 60 -10.17 9.03 -4.36
C ASN A 60 -9.84 8.10 -3.19
N LYS A 61 -9.67 8.69 -2.00
CA LYS A 61 -9.36 7.97 -0.76
C LYS A 61 -10.39 6.89 -0.41
N ARG A 62 -11.67 7.17 -0.62
CA ARG A 62 -12.77 6.25 -0.25
C ARG A 62 -12.75 4.99 -1.10
N GLU A 63 -12.59 5.15 -2.41
CA GLU A 63 -12.54 4.01 -3.36
C GLU A 63 -11.30 3.15 -3.15
N ARG A 64 -10.13 3.75 -2.87
CA ARG A 64 -8.94 2.97 -2.52
C ARG A 64 -9.12 2.13 -1.27
N MET A 65 -9.64 2.74 -0.21
CA MET A 65 -9.87 2.03 1.05
C MET A 65 -10.89 0.90 0.85
N LYS A 66 -11.93 1.12 0.03
CA LYS A 66 -12.90 0.08 -0.35
C LYS A 66 -12.21 -1.08 -1.07
N PHE A 67 -11.38 -0.80 -2.07
CA PHE A 67 -10.61 -1.82 -2.78
C PHE A 67 -9.67 -2.61 -1.84
N LEU A 68 -8.88 -1.90 -1.01
CA LEU A 68 -7.97 -2.53 -0.07
C LEU A 68 -8.69 -3.41 0.97
N ARG A 69 -9.85 -2.99 1.44
CA ARG A 69 -10.69 -3.80 2.35
C ARG A 69 -11.26 -5.03 1.66
N GLN A 70 -11.66 -4.92 0.39
CA GLN A 70 -12.12 -6.07 -0.39
C GLN A 70 -11.00 -7.10 -0.58
N GLU A 71 -9.79 -6.63 -0.90
CA GLU A 71 -8.60 -7.47 -1.02
C GLU A 71 -8.25 -8.15 0.30
N LEU A 72 -8.33 -7.43 1.43
CA LEU A 72 -8.09 -8.01 2.75
C LEU A 72 -9.10 -9.12 3.06
N LYS A 73 -10.40 -8.86 2.84
CA LYS A 73 -11.47 -9.84 3.05
C LYS A 73 -11.31 -11.07 2.13
N ALA A 74 -10.87 -10.87 0.89
CA ALA A 74 -10.59 -11.96 -0.03
C ALA A 74 -9.38 -12.80 0.43
N TRP A 75 -8.35 -12.15 0.98
CA TRP A 75 -7.20 -12.83 1.55
C TRP A 75 -7.57 -13.63 2.82
N GLU A 76 -8.34 -13.05 3.74
CA GLU A 76 -8.85 -13.75 4.92
C GLU A 76 -9.59 -15.03 4.53
N LYS A 77 -10.47 -14.97 3.52
CA LYS A 77 -11.18 -16.16 3.02
C LYS A 77 -10.27 -17.24 2.43
N ARG A 78 -9.19 -16.86 1.76
CA ARG A 78 -8.23 -17.82 1.16
C ARG A 78 -7.32 -18.47 2.19
N THR A 79 -7.11 -17.81 3.33
CA THR A 79 -6.16 -18.25 4.38
C THR A 79 -6.87 -18.91 5.57
N ALA A 80 -8.20 -18.74 5.69
CA ALA A 80 -9.06 -19.44 6.65
C ALA A 80 -9.41 -20.88 6.21
N VAL A 81 -8.94 -21.29 5.04
CA VAL A 81 -8.97 -22.66 4.51
C VAL A 81 -7.56 -23.23 4.65
#